data_AF-A0A2I0KXQ4-F1
#
_entry.id   AF-A0A2I0KXQ4-F1
#
_cell.length_a   1.000
_cell.length_b   1.000
_cell.length_c   1.000
_cell.angle_alpha   90.00
_cell.angle_beta   90.00
_cell.angle_gamma   90.00
#
_symmetry.space_group_name_H-M   'P 1'
#
loop_
_entity.id
_entity.type
_entity.pdbx_description
1 polymer ?
#
loop_
_entity_poly.entity_id
_entity_poly.type
_entity_poly.pdbx_seq_one_letter_code
_entity_poly.pdbx_strand_id
1 'polypeptide(L)'
;MRQKRAKSTIKVLYNGDEQRIERPADIAKEAVDFYEKLLGTTDPQTNGGEVSQIEQLLNFQLTSAQAASLIQPVSEEEIKRALWSMDGNKAPGPDGYSSHFFKTSWHIVGKDFSSAILKFFS
;
A
#
# COMPACT_ATOMS: atom_id res chain seq x y z
N MET A 1 -7.45 31.62 15.99
CA MET A 1 -6.01 31.86 16.22
C MET A 1 -5.24 30.62 15.77
N ARG A 2 -4.29 30.78 14.85
CA ARG A 2 -3.60 29.69 14.16
C ARG A 2 -2.39 29.27 14.99
N GLN A 3 -2.52 28.22 15.79
CA GLN A 3 -1.45 27.70 16.64
C GLN A 3 -0.35 27.15 15.71
N LYS A 4 0.81 27.83 15.66
CA LYS A 4 2.00 27.32 14.95
C LYS A 4 2.40 26.00 15.62
N ARG A 5 2.23 24.87 14.93
CA ARG A 5 2.94 23.63 15.28
C ARG A 5 4.43 23.95 15.28
N ALA A 6 5.07 23.94 16.44
CA ALA A 6 6.52 23.95 16.52
C ALA A 6 7.01 22.72 15.76
N LYS A 7 7.78 22.92 14.68
CA LYS A 7 8.43 21.82 13.99
C LYS A 7 9.49 21.28 14.95
N SER A 8 9.24 20.14 15.57
CA SER A 8 10.26 19.44 16.36
C SER A 8 11.45 19.18 15.45
N THR A 9 12.64 19.64 15.83
CA THR A 9 13.87 19.45 15.07
C THR A 9 14.92 18.87 16.01
N ILE A 10 15.54 17.78 15.58
CA ILE A 10 16.66 17.16 16.29
C ILE A 10 17.86 18.08 16.09
N LYS A 11 18.31 18.70 17.19
CA LYS A 11 19.46 19.64 17.17
C LYS A 11 20.78 18.94 17.44
N VAL A 12 20.72 17.78 18.09
CA VAL A 12 21.86 17.00 18.54
C VAL A 12 21.47 15.54 18.46
N LEU A 13 22.38 14.73 17.92
CA LEU A 13 22.30 13.28 17.90
C LEU A 13 23.62 12.72 18.44
N TYR A 14 23.57 11.62 19.17
CA TYR A 14 24.77 10.88 19.55
C TYR A 14 24.77 9.57 18.75
N ASN A 15 25.86 9.29 18.05
CA ASN A 15 25.98 8.05 17.27
C ASN A 15 26.38 6.86 18.17
N GLY A 16 26.55 5.68 17.56
CA GLY A 16 26.92 4.46 18.27
C GLY A 16 28.27 4.50 19.02
N ASP A 17 29.14 5.44 18.67
CA ASP A 17 30.45 5.66 19.32
C ASP A 17 30.40 6.79 20.37
N GLU A 18 29.18 7.17 20.81
CA GLU A 18 28.91 8.30 21.71
C GLU A 18 29.40 9.67 21.18
N GLN A 19 29.68 9.76 19.87
CA GLN A 19 30.09 11.01 19.25
C GLN A 19 28.89 11.91 19.03
N ARG A 20 29.02 13.17 19.46
CA ARG A 20 28.01 14.21 19.32
C ARG A 20 27.99 14.80 17.90
N ILE A 21 26.83 14.73 17.24
CA ILE A 21 26.56 15.26 15.91
C ILE A 21 25.54 16.40 16.01
N GLU A 22 25.84 17.54 15.41
CA GLU A 22 24.97 18.74 15.46
C GLU A 22 24.57 19.26 14.08
N ARG A 23 25.34 18.92 13.05
CA ARG A 23 25.10 19.44 11.70
C ARG A 23 23.89 18.73 11.10
N PRO A 24 22.87 19.45 10.60
CA PRO A 24 21.65 18.82 10.10
C PRO A 24 21.87 17.77 9.01
N ALA A 25 22.85 17.98 8.12
CA ALA A 25 23.21 17.02 7.08
C ALA A 25 23.78 15.73 7.68
N ASP A 26 24.64 15.84 8.69
CA ASP A 26 25.28 14.71 9.35
C ASP A 26 24.27 13.95 10.23
N ILE A 27 23.32 14.67 10.88
CA ILE A 27 22.20 14.05 11.61
C ILE A 27 21.30 13.25 10.65
N ALA A 28 20.99 13.80 9.48
CA ALA A 28 20.19 13.10 8.48
C ALA A 28 20.92 11.87 7.94
N LYS A 29 22.22 11.99 7.67
CA LYS A 29 23.06 10.88 7.24
C LYS A 29 23.14 9.78 8.29
N GLU A 30 23.44 10.11 9.54
CA GLU A 30 23.50 9.14 10.63
C GLU A 30 22.16 8.41 10.82
N ALA A 31 21.03 9.11 10.70
CA ALA A 31 19.72 8.48 10.77
C ALA A 31 19.50 7.46 9.64
N VAL A 32 19.89 7.81 8.41
CA VAL A 32 19.81 6.88 7.27
C VAL A 32 20.75 5.70 7.49
N ASP A 33 22.02 5.95 7.77
CA ASP A 33 23.04 4.91 7.95
C ASP A 33 22.63 3.94 9.09
N PHE A 34 22.10 4.45 10.19
CA PHE A 34 21.61 3.65 11.31
C PHE A 34 20.47 2.72 10.89
N TYR A 35 19.43 3.24 10.21
CA TYR A 35 18.28 2.43 9.81
C TYR A 35 18.57 1.53 8.61
N GLU A 36 19.48 1.91 7.71
CA GLU A 36 20.01 1.02 6.67
C GLU A 36 20.75 -0.16 7.29
N LYS A 37 21.56 0.08 8.33
CA LYS A 37 22.20 -1.00 9.06
C LYS A 37 21.21 -1.84 9.87
N LEU A 38 20.18 -1.23 10.45
CA LEU A 38 19.21 -1.94 11.28
C LEU A 38 18.24 -2.79 10.45
N LEU A 39 17.73 -2.24 9.35
CA LEU A 39 16.63 -2.82 8.55
C LEU A 39 17.07 -3.31 7.17
N GLY A 40 18.18 -2.78 6.65
CA GLY A 40 18.70 -3.10 5.32
C GLY A 40 19.77 -4.19 5.30
N THR A 41 20.26 -4.65 6.45
CA THR A 41 21.16 -5.81 6.52
C THR A 41 20.40 -7.08 6.79
N THR A 42 20.70 -8.13 6.03
CA THR A 42 20.25 -9.49 6.35
C THR A 42 20.93 -9.94 7.64
N ASP A 43 20.15 -10.25 8.66
CA ASP A 43 20.68 -10.88 9.87
C ASP A 43 21.09 -12.33 9.54
N PRO A 44 22.37 -12.71 9.70
CA PRO A 44 22.85 -14.06 9.43
C PRO A 44 22.19 -15.15 10.29
N GLN A 45 21.59 -14.78 11.42
CA GLN A 45 20.83 -15.69 12.28
C GLN A 45 19.35 -15.78 11.86
N THR A 46 18.87 -14.82 11.08
CA THR A 46 17.51 -14.85 10.51
C THR A 46 17.55 -15.65 9.20
N ASN A 47 17.56 -16.97 9.32
CA ASN A 47 17.13 -17.81 8.21
C ASN A 47 15.61 -17.59 8.09
N GLY A 48 15.16 -17.01 6.98
CA GLY A 48 13.72 -16.92 6.69
C GLY A 48 13.09 -18.29 6.94
N GLY A 49 12.06 -18.33 7.79
CA GLY A 49 11.40 -19.59 8.15
C GLY A 49 11.05 -20.37 6.89
N GLU A 50 11.26 -21.68 6.91
CA GLU A 50 10.97 -22.50 5.73
C GLU A 50 9.47 -22.36 5.41
N VAL A 51 9.10 -22.23 4.14
CA VAL A 51 7.70 -22.05 3.73
C VAL A 51 6.83 -23.19 4.31
N SER A 52 7.40 -24.39 4.40
CA SER A 52 6.81 -25.57 5.04
C SER A 52 6.42 -25.33 6.52
N GLN A 53 7.21 -24.57 7.28
CA GLN A 53 6.94 -24.24 8.68
C GLN A 53 5.77 -23.26 8.79
N ILE A 54 5.66 -22.31 7.87
CA ILE A 54 4.53 -21.38 7.81
C ILE A 54 3.26 -22.13 7.39
N GLU A 55 3.37 -23.03 6.41
CA GLU A 55 2.27 -23.91 5.98
C GLU A 55 1.72 -24.78 7.12
N GLN A 56 2.58 -25.25 8.04
CA GLN A 56 2.16 -25.99 9.23
C GLN A 56 1.44 -25.12 10.28
N LEU A 57 1.67 -23.81 10.30
CA LEU A 57 1.01 -22.87 11.20
C LEU A 57 -0.35 -22.40 10.65
N LEU A 58 -0.60 -22.58 9.35
CA LEU A 58 -1.81 -22.15 8.68
C LEU A 58 -2.78 -23.32 8.48
N ASN A 59 -3.93 -23.25 9.14
CA ASN A 59 -4.98 -24.29 9.01
C ASN A 59 -5.71 -24.25 7.65
N PHE A 60 -5.48 -23.23 6.83
CA PHE A 60 -6.15 -23.04 5.55
C PHE A 60 -5.15 -22.66 4.47
N GLN A 61 -5.17 -23.40 3.37
CA GLN A 61 -4.42 -23.11 2.16
C GLN A 61 -5.38 -23.10 0.97
N LEU A 62 -5.13 -22.21 0.02
CA LEU A 62 -5.88 -22.18 -1.22
C LEU A 62 -5.56 -23.44 -2.02
N THR A 63 -6.60 -24.04 -2.60
CA THR A 63 -6.39 -25.05 -3.65
C THR A 63 -5.71 -24.40 -4.86
N SER A 64 -5.01 -25.20 -5.67
CA SER A 64 -4.37 -24.70 -6.90
C SER A 64 -5.38 -24.00 -7.82
N ALA A 65 -6.63 -24.46 -7.85
CA ALA A 65 -7.70 -23.83 -8.62
C ALA A 65 -8.10 -22.45 -8.07
N GLN A 66 -8.18 -22.29 -6.75
CA GLN A 66 -8.45 -20.99 -6.13
C GLN A 66 -7.29 -20.01 -6.34
N ALA A 67 -6.06 -20.47 -6.17
CA ALA A 67 -4.87 -19.66 -6.43
C ALA A 67 -4.83 -19.19 -7.90
N ALA A 68 -5.10 -20.10 -8.85
CA ALA A 68 -5.17 -19.77 -10.27
C ALA A 68 -6.32 -18.79 -10.60
N SER A 69 -7.43 -18.86 -9.87
CA SER A 69 -8.56 -17.93 -10.02
C SER A 69 -8.21 -16.52 -9.56
N LEU A 70 -7.48 -16.38 -8.44
CA LEU A 70 -7.12 -15.08 -7.88
C LEU A 70 -6.12 -14.28 -8.72
N ILE A 71 -5.40 -14.94 -9.63
CA ILE A 71 -4.42 -14.32 -10.53
C ILE A 71 -4.96 -14.12 -11.95
N GLN A 72 -6.24 -14.37 -12.18
CA GLN A 72 -6.82 -14.15 -13.51
C GLN A 72 -6.83 -12.65 -13.86
N PRO A 73 -6.69 -12.31 -15.15
CA PRO A 73 -6.87 -10.95 -15.62
C PRO A 73 -8.26 -10.42 -15.25
N VAL A 74 -8.32 -9.15 -14.87
CA VAL A 74 -9.59 -8.46 -14.60
C VAL A 74 -10.45 -8.42 -15.87
N SER A 75 -11.73 -8.73 -15.75
CA SER A 75 -12.71 -8.70 -16.84
C SER A 75 -13.66 -7.50 -16.76
N GLU A 76 -14.27 -7.11 -17.88
CA GLU A 76 -15.30 -6.06 -17.90
C GLU A 76 -16.51 -6.45 -17.04
N GLU A 77 -16.86 -7.73 -17.00
CA GLU A 77 -17.94 -8.26 -16.20
C GLU A 77 -17.65 -8.13 -14.71
N GLU A 78 -16.41 -8.38 -14.27
CA GLU A 78 -16.00 -8.16 -12.88
C GLU A 78 -16.04 -6.69 -12.50
N ILE A 79 -15.55 -5.81 -13.36
CA ILE A 79 -15.59 -4.36 -13.17
C ILE A 79 -17.04 -3.92 -12.95
N LYS A 80 -17.94 -4.35 -13.84
CA LYS A 80 -19.37 -4.03 -13.73
C LYS A 80 -19.98 -4.61 -12.46
N ARG A 81 -19.71 -5.87 -12.12
CA ARG A 81 -20.23 -6.49 -10.89
C ARG A 81 -19.75 -5.75 -9.64
N ALA A 82 -18.48 -5.39 -9.58
CA ALA A 82 -17.91 -4.63 -8.47
C ALA A 82 -18.54 -3.24 -8.36
N LEU A 83 -18.77 -2.55 -9.49
CA LEU A 83 -19.49 -1.28 -9.47
C LEU A 83 -20.92 -1.45 -8.95
N TRP A 84 -21.62 -2.50 -9.35
CA TRP A 84 -23.00 -2.76 -8.92
C TRP A 84 -23.12 -3.15 -7.46
N SER A 85 -22.13 -3.82 -6.87
CA SER A 85 -22.13 -4.21 -5.46
C SER A 85 -21.92 -3.02 -4.50
N MET A 86 -21.39 -1.89 -4.98
CA MET A 86 -21.22 -0.69 -4.17
C MET A 86 -22.54 -0.01 -3.83
N ASP A 87 -22.71 0.45 -2.59
CA ASP A 87 -23.86 1.26 -2.18
C ASP A 87 -23.80 2.64 -2.90
N GLY A 88 -24.94 3.08 -3.45
CA GLY A 88 -25.10 4.32 -4.18
C GLY A 88 -25.09 5.58 -3.31
N ASN A 89 -25.37 5.43 -2.01
CA ASN A 89 -25.47 6.53 -1.04
C ASN A 89 -24.14 6.84 -0.34
N LYS A 90 -23.04 6.26 -0.79
CA LYS A 90 -21.71 6.57 -0.25
C LYS A 90 -21.27 7.97 -0.67
N ALA A 91 -20.50 8.61 0.20
CA ALA A 91 -19.95 9.93 -0.06
C ALA A 91 -19.11 9.92 -1.35
N PRO A 92 -19.20 10.98 -2.18
CA PRO A 92 -18.44 11.08 -3.41
C PRO A 92 -16.93 11.23 -3.13
N GLY A 93 -16.12 10.89 -4.14
CA GLY A 93 -14.69 11.18 -4.11
C GLY A 93 -14.39 12.68 -4.21
N PRO A 94 -13.11 13.07 -4.24
CA PRO A 94 -12.69 14.45 -4.47
C PRO A 94 -13.18 15.04 -5.82
N ASP A 95 -13.57 14.19 -6.75
CA ASP A 95 -14.16 14.52 -8.06
C ASP A 95 -15.66 14.86 -8.01
N GLY A 96 -16.32 14.61 -6.87
CA GLY A 96 -17.74 14.88 -6.68
C GLY A 96 -18.69 13.80 -7.23
N TYR A 97 -18.18 12.70 -7.80
CA TYR A 97 -19.01 11.62 -8.34
C TYR A 97 -19.10 10.44 -7.37
N SER A 98 -20.30 9.89 -7.19
CA SER A 98 -20.51 8.65 -6.42
C SER A 98 -20.70 7.45 -7.36
N SER A 99 -20.69 6.24 -6.80
CA SER A 99 -21.01 5.01 -7.54
C SER A 99 -22.38 5.09 -8.24
N HIS A 100 -23.34 5.85 -7.69
CA HIS A 100 -24.65 6.07 -8.30
C HIS A 100 -24.55 6.76 -9.67
N PHE A 101 -23.67 7.75 -9.83
CA PHE A 101 -23.47 8.43 -11.11
C PHE A 101 -23.04 7.45 -12.22
N PHE A 102 -22.05 6.61 -11.93
CA PHE A 102 -21.52 5.64 -12.90
C PHE A 102 -22.53 4.55 -13.23
N LYS A 103 -23.35 4.12 -12.26
CA LYS A 103 -24.45 3.17 -12.50
C LYS A 103 -25.51 3.76 -13.41
N THR A 104 -25.99 4.97 -13.11
CA THR A 104 -27.05 5.65 -13.88
C THR A 104 -26.59 6.01 -15.29
N SER A 105 -25.34 6.43 -15.43
CA SER A 105 -24.75 6.86 -16.71
C SER A 105 -24.02 5.74 -17.44
N TRP A 106 -24.15 4.47 -17.02
CA TRP A 106 -23.36 3.35 -17.54
C TRP A 106 -23.49 3.17 -19.06
N HIS A 107 -24.67 3.44 -19.61
CA HIS A 107 -24.92 3.38 -21.06
C HIS A 107 -24.12 4.41 -21.86
N ILE A 108 -23.60 5.45 -21.19
CA ILE A 108 -22.75 6.50 -21.77
C ILE A 108 -21.28 6.22 -21.45
N VAL A 109 -20.94 6.06 -20.16
CA VAL A 109 -19.54 6.04 -19.68
C VAL A 109 -18.96 4.65 -19.48
N GLY A 110 -19.79 3.60 -19.53
CA GLY A 110 -19.39 2.25 -19.09
C GLY A 110 -18.21 1.68 -19.87
N LYS A 111 -18.15 1.94 -21.18
CA LYS A 111 -17.04 1.47 -22.03
C LYS A 111 -15.71 2.15 -21.68
N ASP A 112 -15.72 3.47 -21.54
CA ASP A 112 -14.51 4.23 -21.20
C ASP A 112 -14.05 3.93 -19.77
N PHE A 113 -15.01 3.79 -18.85
CA PHE A 113 -14.76 3.40 -17.47
C PHE A 113 -14.09 2.02 -17.37
N SER A 114 -14.66 0.99 -18.02
CA SER A 114 -14.07 -0.34 -18.06
C SER A 114 -12.68 -0.32 -18.71
N SER A 115 -12.52 0.40 -19.83
CA SER A 115 -11.24 0.51 -20.53
C SER A 115 -10.16 1.13 -19.67
N ALA A 116 -10.48 2.18 -18.90
CA ALA A 116 -9.55 2.84 -17.99
C ALA A 116 -9.09 1.90 -16.87
N ILE A 117 -10.00 1.09 -16.32
CA ILE A 117 -9.67 0.14 -15.25
C ILE A 117 -8.86 -1.03 -15.80
N LEU A 118 -9.24 -1.60 -16.93
CA LEU A 118 -8.45 -2.65 -17.59
C LEU A 118 -7.03 -2.19 -17.88
N LYS A 119 -6.86 -0.94 -18.35
CA LYS A 119 -5.54 -0.33 -18.58
C LYS A 119 -4.73 -0.14 -17.30
N PHE A 120 -5.36 0.05 -16.14
CA PHE A 120 -4.66 0.17 -14.86
C PHE A 120 -4.10 -1.18 -14.38
N PHE A 121 -4.81 -2.29 -14.66
CA PHE A 121 -4.43 -3.64 -14.24
C PHE A 121 -3.62 -4.44 -15.28
N SER A 122 -3.43 -3.87 -16.48
CA SER A 122 -2.57 -4.41 -17.55
C SER A 122 -1.13 -3.92 -17.43
#